data_AF-A0A3G2CJS6-F1
#
_entry.id   AF-A0A3G2CJS6-F1
#
_cell.length_a   1.000
_cell.length_b   1.000
_cell.length_c   1.000
_cell.angle_alpha   90.00
_cell.angle_beta   90.00
_cell.angle_gamma   90.00
#
_symmetry.space_group_name_H-M   'P 1'
#
loop_
_entity.id
_entity.type
_entity.pdbx_description
1 polymer ?
#
loop_
_entity_poly.entity_id
_entity_poly.type
_entity_poly.pdbx_seq_one_letter_code
_entity_poly.pdbx_strand_id
1 'polypeptide(L)'
;YEIAQLLMDQGHTIARPHPVSCACLECSNARCYDLLKFSLSRINTYRGIASRAHLSLASEDAMLAAFQLSRELRRLARKEPEFKPEYIALESLSQDYSFELLGMCRNQSEVTAVLNDL
;
A
#
# COMPACT_ATOMS: atom_id res chain seq x y z
N TYR A 1 2.68 -16.92 -0.73
CA TYR A 1 1.99 -16.24 -1.85
C TYR A 1 0.76 -17.02 -2.33
N GLU A 2 0.76 -18.36 -2.29
CA GLU A 2 -0.31 -19.24 -2.80
C GLU A 2 -1.74 -18.85 -2.38
N ILE A 3 -2.00 -18.61 -1.09
CA ILE A 3 -3.36 -18.24 -0.62
C ILE A 3 -3.80 -16.89 -1.20
N ALA A 4 -2.90 -15.91 -1.24
CA ALA A 4 -3.21 -14.59 -1.79
C ALA A 4 -3.48 -14.67 -3.30
N GLN A 5 -2.71 -15.48 -4.01
CA GLN A 5 -2.90 -15.72 -5.45
C GLN A 5 -4.24 -16.40 -5.73
N LEU A 6 -4.57 -17.48 -4.99
CA LEU A 6 -5.87 -18.16 -5.12
C LEU A 6 -7.05 -17.19 -4.95
N LEU A 7 -6.99 -16.32 -3.94
CA LEU A 7 -8.04 -15.33 -3.70
C LEU A 7 -8.15 -14.30 -4.84
N MET A 8 -7.02 -13.84 -5.37
CA MET A 8 -7.00 -12.91 -6.50
C MET A 8 -7.50 -13.55 -7.80
N ASP A 9 -7.16 -14.81 -8.05
CA ASP A 9 -7.64 -15.58 -9.22
C ASP A 9 -9.17 -15.77 -9.17
N GLN A 10 -9.76 -15.79 -7.98
CA GLN A 10 -11.21 -15.78 -7.76
C GLN A 10 -11.84 -14.38 -7.89
N GLY A 11 -11.05 -13.34 -8.17
CA GLY A 11 -11.51 -11.97 -8.33
C GLY A 11 -11.59 -11.16 -7.04
N HIS A 12 -11.06 -11.67 -5.91
CA HIS A 12 -11.01 -10.89 -4.68
C HIS A 12 -9.87 -9.87 -4.71
N THR A 13 -10.22 -8.59 -4.54
CA THR A 13 -9.25 -7.48 -4.52
C THR A 13 -9.41 -6.63 -3.27
N ILE A 14 -8.32 -6.03 -2.81
CA ILE A 14 -8.36 -5.04 -1.73
C ILE A 14 -8.71 -3.67 -2.33
N ALA A 15 -9.89 -3.15 -1.98
CA ALA A 15 -10.30 -1.82 -2.40
C ALA A 15 -9.43 -0.74 -1.74
N ARG A 16 -8.98 0.24 -2.52
CA ARG A 16 -8.23 1.38 -1.98
C ARG A 16 -9.13 2.26 -1.10
N PRO A 17 -8.69 2.65 0.11
CA PRO A 17 -9.45 3.56 0.95
C PRO A 17 -9.67 4.92 0.28
N HIS A 18 -10.81 5.55 0.55
CA HIS A 18 -11.02 6.95 0.18
C HIS A 18 -10.02 7.88 0.91
N PRO A 19 -9.70 9.05 0.36
CA PRO A 19 -8.89 10.05 1.05
C PRO A 19 -9.44 10.39 2.43
N VAL A 20 -8.56 10.73 3.38
CA VAL A 20 -8.96 11.14 4.75
C VAL A 20 -9.98 12.30 4.74
N SER A 21 -9.84 13.20 3.75
CA SER A 21 -10.72 14.35 3.53
C SER A 21 -11.97 14.06 2.70
N CYS A 22 -12.28 12.79 2.39
CA CYS A 22 -13.47 12.45 1.62
C CYS A 22 -14.75 12.87 2.36
N ALA A 23 -15.73 13.41 1.62
CA ALA A 23 -17.01 13.88 2.15
C ALA A 23 -18.21 13.10 1.58
N CYS A 24 -17.99 11.92 0.98
CA CYS A 24 -19.11 11.09 0.52
C CYS A 24 -19.97 10.62 1.70
N LEU A 25 -21.23 10.28 1.42
CA LEU A 25 -22.21 9.86 2.43
C LEU A 25 -21.70 8.69 3.27
N GLU A 26 -21.09 7.69 2.64
CA GLU A 26 -20.54 6.51 3.32
C GLU A 26 -19.42 6.87 4.31
N CYS A 27 -18.44 7.67 3.88
CA CYS A 27 -17.33 8.11 4.74
C CYS A 27 -17.80 9.07 5.84
N SER A 28 -18.81 9.91 5.56
CA SER A 28 -19.41 10.78 6.58
C SER A 28 -20.09 9.94 7.66
N ASN A 29 -20.95 9.00 7.25
CA ASN A 29 -21.70 8.14 8.16
C ASN A 29 -20.77 7.25 8.99
N ALA A 30 -19.74 6.65 8.38
CA ALA A 30 -18.78 5.80 9.08
C ALA A 30 -18.01 6.57 10.17
N ARG A 31 -17.59 7.82 9.89
CA ARG A 31 -16.92 8.69 10.87
C ARG A 31 -17.85 9.10 12.02
N CYS A 32 -19.11 9.40 11.72
CA CYS A 32 -20.11 9.75 12.74
C CYS A 32 -20.48 8.56 13.63
N TYR A 33 -20.47 7.33 13.07
CA TYR A 33 -20.79 6.13 13.80
C TYR A 33 -19.67 5.70 14.74
N ASP A 34 -18.44 5.54 14.23
CA ASP A 34 -17.28 5.15 15.02
C ASP A 34 -15.98 5.57 14.31
N LEU A 35 -15.49 6.76 14.66
CA LEU A 35 -14.29 7.33 14.07
C LEU A 35 -13.06 6.42 14.26
N LEU A 36 -12.90 5.83 15.44
CA LEU A 36 -11.74 5.00 15.74
C LEU A 36 -11.74 3.72 14.91
N LYS A 37 -12.88 3.02 14.81
CA LYS A 37 -13.00 1.85 13.93
C LYS A 37 -12.80 2.20 12.46
N PHE A 38 -13.27 3.36 12.03
CA PHE A 38 -13.07 3.82 10.66
C PHE A 38 -11.59 4.05 10.35
N SER A 39 -10.86 4.77 11.21
CA SER A 39 -9.41 4.95 11.06
C SER A 39 -8.64 3.62 11.19
N LEU A 40 -9.04 2.74 12.11
CA LEU A 40 -8.44 1.41 12.25
C LEU A 40 -8.65 0.54 11.00
N SER A 41 -9.85 0.59 10.40
CA SER A 41 -10.15 -0.09 9.15
C SER A 41 -9.21 0.40 8.04
N ARG A 42 -9.01 1.72 7.92
CA ARG A 42 -8.13 2.32 6.91
C ARG A 42 -6.69 1.82 7.03
N ILE A 43 -6.09 1.88 8.23
CA ILE A 43 -4.71 1.40 8.43
C ILE A 43 -4.59 -0.11 8.18
N ASN A 44 -5.61 -0.90 8.55
CA ASN A 44 -5.63 -2.34 8.25
C ASN A 44 -5.71 -2.62 6.74
N THR A 45 -6.47 -1.82 5.99
CA THR A 45 -6.47 -1.91 4.52
C THR A 45 -5.08 -1.60 3.97
N TYR A 46 -4.40 -0.56 4.46
CA TYR A 46 -3.03 -0.26 4.04
C TYR A 46 -2.02 -1.34 4.42
N ARG A 47 -2.19 -2.04 5.56
CA ARG A 47 -1.38 -3.22 5.90
C ARG A 47 -1.51 -4.32 4.84
N GLY A 48 -2.74 -4.56 4.36
CA GLY A 48 -2.99 -5.51 3.27
C GLY A 48 -2.33 -5.08 1.96
N ILE A 49 -2.49 -3.82 1.58
CA ILE A 49 -1.92 -3.26 0.34
C ILE A 49 -0.38 -3.26 0.37
N ALA A 50 0.23 -2.93 1.51
CA ALA A 50 1.68 -2.89 1.68
C ALA A 50 2.31 -4.28 1.85
N SER A 51 1.52 -5.35 1.91
CA SER A 51 2.07 -6.70 2.00
C SER A 51 2.80 -7.07 0.72
N ARG A 52 3.94 -7.75 0.85
CA ARG A 52 4.75 -8.20 -0.31
C ARG A 52 3.92 -9.05 -1.28
N ALA A 53 3.04 -9.90 -0.74
CA ALA A 53 2.12 -10.71 -1.54
C ALA A 53 1.20 -9.86 -2.40
N HIS A 54 0.62 -8.81 -1.84
CA HIS A 54 -0.25 -7.94 -2.61
C HIS A 54 0.54 -7.12 -3.65
N LEU A 55 1.67 -6.52 -3.26
CA LEU A 55 2.51 -5.74 -4.19
C LEU A 55 2.99 -6.57 -5.39
N SER A 56 3.42 -7.81 -5.16
CA SER A 56 3.89 -8.71 -6.22
C SER A 56 2.79 -9.25 -7.14
N LEU A 57 1.57 -9.45 -6.62
CA LEU A 57 0.49 -10.12 -7.37
C LEU A 57 -0.51 -9.15 -7.99
N ALA A 58 -0.75 -7.99 -7.36
CA ALA A 58 -1.79 -7.06 -7.75
C ALA A 58 -1.32 -5.92 -8.67
N SER A 59 0.00 -5.80 -8.90
CA SER A 59 0.58 -4.72 -9.69
C SER A 59 1.42 -5.28 -10.83
N GLU A 60 1.26 -4.70 -12.02
CA GLU A 60 2.11 -5.03 -13.18
C GLU A 60 3.55 -4.54 -12.95
N ASP A 61 3.69 -3.32 -12.42
CA ASP A 61 4.97 -2.79 -11.91
C ASP A 61 4.93 -2.70 -10.38
N ALA A 62 5.43 -3.75 -9.73
CA ALA A 62 5.49 -3.84 -8.28
C ALA A 62 6.44 -2.83 -7.65
N MET A 63 7.49 -2.39 -8.36
CA MET A 63 8.44 -1.43 -7.81
C MET A 63 7.83 -0.03 -7.79
N LEU A 64 7.22 0.40 -8.91
CA LEU A 64 6.51 1.67 -8.99
C LEU A 64 5.37 1.72 -7.96
N ALA A 65 4.60 0.63 -7.84
CA ALA A 65 3.51 0.53 -6.87
C ALA A 65 4.01 0.72 -5.43
N ALA A 66 5.12 0.07 -5.06
CA ALA A 66 5.74 0.20 -3.75
C ALA A 66 6.24 1.62 -3.46
N PHE A 67 6.86 2.29 -4.44
CA PHE A 67 7.28 3.68 -4.30
C PHE A 67 6.11 4.65 -4.14
N GLN A 68 5.07 4.51 -4.98
CA GLN A 68 3.87 5.33 -4.88
C GLN A 68 3.18 5.14 -3.51
N LEU A 69 3.09 3.90 -3.04
CA LEU A 69 2.53 3.56 -1.74
C LEU A 69 3.35 4.18 -0.60
N SER A 70 4.68 4.10 -0.64
CA SER A 70 5.54 4.72 0.38
C SER A 70 5.28 6.23 0.51
N ARG A 71 5.14 6.94 -0.62
CA ARG A 71 4.85 8.37 -0.65
C ARG A 71 3.45 8.68 -0.11
N GLU A 72 2.48 7.84 -0.42
CA GLU A 72 1.11 7.95 0.09
C GLU A 72 1.07 7.77 1.61
N LEU A 73 1.70 6.72 2.12
CA LEU A 73 1.78 6.42 3.56
C LEU A 73 2.48 7.56 4.33
N ARG A 74 3.57 8.12 3.79
CA ARG A 74 4.24 9.29 4.36
C ARG A 74 3.31 10.50 4.48
N ARG A 75 2.42 10.71 3.51
CA ARG A 75 1.42 11.79 3.55
C ARG A 75 0.33 11.49 4.57
N LEU A 76 -0.11 10.24 4.68
CA LEU A 76 -1.13 9.81 5.64
C LEU A 76 -0.65 9.92 7.08
N ALA A 77 0.61 9.57 7.34
CA ALA A 77 1.26 9.74 8.65
C ALA A 77 1.23 11.19 9.18
N ARG A 78 1.08 12.18 8.28
CA ARG A 78 0.91 13.59 8.65
C ARG A 78 -0.55 14.00 8.84
N LYS A 79 -1.49 13.32 8.18
CA LYS A 79 -2.93 13.62 8.20
C LYS A 79 -3.66 12.92 9.34
N GLU A 80 -3.23 11.72 9.72
CA GLU A 80 -3.79 10.91 10.82
C GLU A 80 -2.65 10.65 11.84
N PRO A 81 -2.34 11.64 12.69
CA PRO A 81 -1.24 11.54 13.65
C PRO A 81 -1.42 10.40 14.67
N GLU A 82 -2.66 9.98 14.93
CA GLU A 82 -3.00 8.90 15.86
C GLU A 82 -2.41 7.54 15.47
N PHE A 83 -2.19 7.29 14.17
CA PHE A 83 -1.59 6.06 13.64
C PHE A 83 -0.28 6.34 12.89
N LYS A 84 0.36 7.48 13.21
CA LYS A 84 1.63 7.89 12.59
C LYS A 84 2.71 6.81 12.62
N PRO A 85 3.01 6.14 13.76
CA PRO A 85 4.07 5.14 13.77
C PRO A 85 3.76 3.94 12.88
N GLU A 86 2.50 3.53 12.78
CA GLU A 86 2.06 2.45 11.90
C GLU A 86 2.21 2.82 10.42
N TYR A 87 1.83 4.04 10.04
CA TYR A 87 2.02 4.50 8.66
C TYR A 87 3.50 4.56 8.26
N ILE A 88 4.37 5.02 9.16
CA ILE A 88 5.82 5.06 8.92
C ILE A 88 6.41 3.64 8.84
N ALA A 89 5.91 2.70 9.65
CA ALA A 89 6.34 1.31 9.56
C ALA A 89 5.95 0.67 8.21
N LEU A 90 4.73 0.95 7.72
CA LEU A 90 4.29 0.48 6.40
C LEU A 90 5.06 1.15 5.25
N GLU A 91 5.42 2.43 5.43
CA GLU A 91 6.27 3.13 4.49
C GLU A 91 7.62 2.43 4.36
N SER A 92 8.28 2.15 5.50
CA SER A 92 9.55 1.42 5.54
C SER A 92 9.42 0.06 4.87
N LEU A 93 8.38 -0.70 5.19
CA LEU A 93 8.12 -2.01 4.60
C LEU A 93 8.03 -1.94 3.07
N SER A 94 7.38 -0.90 2.54
CA SER A 94 7.24 -0.70 1.10
C SER A 94 8.59 -0.35 0.45
N GLN A 95 9.41 0.46 1.12
CA GLN A 95 10.76 0.81 0.65
C GLN A 95 11.69 -0.39 0.69
N ASP A 96 11.67 -1.17 1.77
CA ASP A 96 12.47 -2.39 1.92
C ASP A 96 12.17 -3.39 0.80
N TYR A 97 10.89 -3.53 0.44
CA TYR A 97 10.48 -4.34 -0.71
C TYR A 97 11.08 -3.83 -2.04
N SER A 98 11.04 -2.51 -2.30
CA SER A 98 11.69 -1.94 -3.49
C SER A 98 13.20 -2.18 -3.51
N PHE A 99 13.88 -2.06 -2.36
CA PHE A 99 15.31 -2.34 -2.25
C PHE A 99 15.62 -3.82 -2.50
N GLU A 100 14.80 -4.74 -1.99
CA GLU A 100 14.95 -6.17 -2.26
C GLU A 100 14.77 -6.49 -3.75
N LEU A 101 13.76 -5.92 -4.40
CA LEU A 101 13.55 -6.07 -5.85
C LEU A 101 14.79 -5.61 -6.65
N LEU A 102 15.33 -4.44 -6.32
CA LEU A 102 16.53 -3.93 -6.98
C LEU A 102 17.76 -4.82 -6.72
N GLY A 103 17.86 -5.37 -5.51
CA GLY A 103 18.93 -6.30 -5.13
C GLY A 103 18.88 -7.65 -5.85
N MET A 104 17.76 -7.99 -6.51
CA MET A 104 17.64 -9.20 -7.31
C MET A 104 18.12 -9.02 -8.76
N CYS A 105 18.35 -7.79 -9.22
CA CYS A 105 18.90 -7.53 -10.55
C CYS A 105 20.33 -8.06 -10.67
N ARG A 106 20.61 -8.80 -11.74
CA ARG A 106 21.90 -9.50 -11.98
C ARG A 106 22.82 -8.75 -12.92
N ASN A 107 22.31 -7.78 -13.66
CA ASN A 107 23.06 -7.04 -14.68
C ASN A 107 22.59 -5.59 -14.80
N GLN A 108 23.41 -4.78 -15.49
CA GLN A 108 23.12 -3.37 -15.69
C GLN A 108 21.83 -3.14 -16.50
N SER A 109 21.49 -4.02 -17.45
CA SER A 109 20.26 -3.89 -18.23
C SER A 109 19.01 -4.01 -17.37
N GLU A 110 18.96 -4.96 -16.43
CA GLU A 110 17.85 -5.14 -15.49
C GLU A 110 17.72 -3.95 -14.54
N VAL A 111 18.84 -3.47 -13.98
CA VAL A 111 18.84 -2.26 -13.13
C VAL A 111 18.34 -1.05 -13.92
N THR A 112 18.77 -0.91 -15.18
CA THR A 112 18.39 0.22 -16.03
C THR A 112 16.91 0.16 -16.40
N ALA A 113 16.37 -1.02 -16.74
CA ALA A 113 14.93 -1.20 -17.00
C ALA A 113 14.10 -0.80 -15.78
N VAL A 114 14.50 -1.26 -14.60
CA VAL A 114 13.83 -0.98 -13.34
C VAL A 114 13.86 0.50 -12.94
N LEU A 115 14.95 1.22 -13.25
CA LEU A 115 15.11 2.63 -12.87
C LEU A 115 14.63 3.64 -13.92
N ASN A 116 14.55 3.26 -15.20
CA ASN A 116 14.24 4.18 -16.30
C ASN A 116 12.79 4.11 -16.81
N ASP A 117 11.99 3.10 -16.44
CA ASP A 117 10.56 3.06 -16.78
C ASP A 117 9.68 3.90 -15.81
N LEU A 118 10.27 4.96 -15.21
CA LEU A 118 9.62 5.94 -14.33
C LEU A 118 9.16 7.21 -15.05
#